data_AF-A0A480AV79-F1
#
_entry.id   AF-A0A480AV79-F1
#
_cell.length_a   1.000
_cell.length_b   1.000
_cell.length_c   1.000
_cell.angle_alpha   90.00
_cell.angle_beta   90.00
_cell.angle_gamma   90.00
#
_symmetry.space_group_name_H-M   'P 1'
#
loop_
_entity.id
_entity.type
_entity.pdbx_description
1 polymer ?
#
loop_
_entity_poly.entity_id
_entity_poly.type
_entity_poly.pdbx_seq_one_letter_code
_entity_poly.pdbx_strand_id
1 'polypeptide(L)' 'MKTYDIEIRRVKSMHQGHGLVYMRLDAAVQPQPRHRDDDGTLEPSTVLKLTEENARVLFLLLKQQLADFDKKKPKSRF' A
#
# COMPACT_ATOMS: atom_id res chain seq x y z
N MET A 1 10.64 9.05 12.94
CA MET A 1 10.00 9.14 11.61
C MET A 1 8.99 10.29 11.56
N LYS A 2 8.65 10.84 10.39
CA LYS A 2 7.43 11.65 10.19
C LYS A 2 6.29 10.67 9.89
N THR A 3 5.16 10.85 10.54
CA THR A 3 3.97 9.99 10.43
C THR A 3 2.88 10.73 9.67
N TYR A 4 2.10 9.99 8.90
CA TYR A 4 1.01 10.55 8.12
C TYR A 4 -0.24 9.70 8.28
N ASP A 5 -1.39 10.35 8.20
CA ASP A 5 -2.66 9.72 7.92
C ASP A 5 -2.94 9.87 6.42
N ILE A 6 -3.08 8.75 5.73
CA ILE A 6 -3.27 8.69 4.28
C ILE A 6 -4.63 8.06 4.01
N GLU A 7 -5.56 8.82 3.44
CA GLU A 7 -6.87 8.32 3.05
C GLU A 7 -6.97 8.19 1.53
N ILE A 8 -7.08 6.96 1.03
CA ILE A 8 -7.23 6.68 -0.41
C ILE A 8 -8.69 6.91 -0.83
N ARG A 9 -8.86 7.82 -1.80
CA ARG A 9 -10.14 8.09 -2.45
C ARG A 9 -10.38 7.25 -3.69
N ARG A 10 -9.34 7.04 -4.51
CA ARG A 10 -9.45 6.25 -5.75
C ARG A 10 -8.11 5.70 -6.18
N VAL A 11 -8.06 4.43 -6.58
CA VAL A 11 -6.90 3.83 -7.27
C VAL A 11 -7.07 4.02 -8.78
N LYS A 12 -6.08 4.63 -9.44
CA LYS A 12 -6.10 4.92 -10.89
C LYS A 12 -5.39 3.85 -11.72
N SER A 13 -4.23 3.41 -11.25
CA SER A 13 -3.44 2.39 -11.95
C SER A 13 -2.42 1.76 -11.01
N MET A 14 -2.08 0.51 -11.26
CA MET A 14 -0.93 -0.16 -10.65
C MET A 14 -0.07 -0.82 -11.72
N HIS A 15 1.23 -0.72 -11.57
CA HIS A 15 2.19 -1.41 -12.42
C HIS A 15 3.41 -1.82 -11.62
N GLN A 16 4.14 -2.82 -12.11
CA GLN A 16 5.36 -3.30 -11.49
C GLN A 16 6.60 -2.90 -12.30
N GLY A 17 7.72 -2.69 -11.61
CA GLY A 17 9.02 -2.43 -12.21
C GLY A 17 10.12 -2.48 -11.17
N HIS A 18 11.29 -3.04 -11.52
CA HIS A 18 12.47 -3.08 -10.65
C HIS A 18 12.22 -3.68 -9.24
N GLY A 19 11.36 -4.68 -9.13
CA GLY A 19 11.02 -5.31 -7.85
C GLY A 19 10.05 -4.50 -6.97
N LEU A 20 9.49 -3.41 -7.50
CA LEU A 20 8.54 -2.54 -6.82
C LEU A 20 7.18 -2.55 -7.53
N VAL A 21 6.12 -2.31 -6.76
CA VAL A 21 4.78 -2.03 -7.27
C VAL A 21 4.49 -0.54 -7.10
N TYR A 22 4.24 0.13 -8.22
CA TYR A 22 3.91 1.54 -8.27
C TYR A 22 2.41 1.72 -8.37
N MET A 23 1.86 2.60 -7.53
CA MET A 23 0.44 2.93 -7.54
C MET A 23 0.25 4.41 -7.86
N ARG A 24 -0.68 4.70 -8.79
CA ARG A 24 -1.23 6.04 -8.97
C ARG A 24 -2.61 6.08 -8.33
N LEU A 25 -2.84 7.05 -7.46
CA LEU A 25 -4.05 7.16 -6.67
C LEU A 25 -4.36 8.62 -6.35
N ASP A 26 -5.61 8.88 -6.00
CA ASP A 26 -6.03 10.11 -5.34
C ASP A 26 -6.14 9.84 -3.84
N ALA A 27 -5.45 10.64 -3.01
CA ALA A 27 -5.50 10.52 -1.55
C ALA A 27 -5.45 11.89 -0.86
N ALA A 28 -6.04 11.93 0.34
CA ALA A 28 -5.76 12.97 1.31
C ALA A 28 -4.57 12.53 2.18
N VAL A 29 -3.56 13.37 2.31
CA VAL A 29 -2.37 13.10 3.14
C VAL A 29 -2.30 14.18 4.20
N GLN A 30 -2.42 13.79 5.45
CA GLN A 30 -2.35 14.69 6.58
C GLN A 30 -1.17 14.31 7.47
N PRO A 31 -0.35 15.27 7.94
CA PRO A 31 0.64 14.99 8.97
C PRO A 31 -0.07 14.47 10.22
N GLN A 32 0.32 13.30 10.69
CA GLN A 32 -0.19 12.79 11.96
C GLN A 32 0.68 13.40 13.05
N PRO A 33 0.12 14.22 13.97
CA PRO A 33 0.87 14.67 15.13
C PRO A 33 1.39 13.45 15.86
N ARG A 34 2.64 13.50 16.34
CA ARG A 34 3.19 12.45 17.19
C ARG A 34 2.35 12.42 18.46
N HIS A 35 1.29 11.62 18.48
CA HIS A 35 0.64 11.24 19.72
C HIS A 35 1.69 10.42 20.47
N ARG A 36 2.30 11.11 21.42
CA ARG A 36 3.15 10.54 22.43
C ARG A 36 2.16 9.88 23.39
N ASP A 37 1.96 8.57 23.24
CA ASP A 37 1.29 7.84 24.31
C ASP A 37 2.18 7.94 25.56
N ASP A 38 1.54 8.26 26.67
CA ASP A 38 2.15 8.50 28.00
C ASP A 38 2.89 7.25 28.53
N ASP A 39 2.72 6.09 27.87
CA ASP A 39 3.27 4.79 28.23
C ASP A 39 4.41 4.28 27.31
N GLY A 40 4.88 5.10 26.36
CA GLY A 40 6.15 4.85 25.65
C GLY A 40 6.26 3.57 24.81
N THR A 41 5.15 2.88 24.52
CA THR A 41 5.14 1.53 23.92
C THR A 41 4.66 1.45 22.47
N LEU A 42 4.09 2.52 21.89
CA LEU A 42 3.70 2.51 20.47
C LEU A 42 4.77 3.13 19.57
N GLU A 43 5.30 2.32 18.65
CA GLU A 43 6.17 2.80 17.58
C GLU A 43 5.40 3.75 16.63
N PRO A 44 6.01 4.89 16.22
CA PRO A 44 5.37 5.83 15.32
C PRO A 44 5.12 5.20 13.95
N SER A 45 3.85 5.07 13.57
CA SER A 45 3.42 4.48 12.29
C SER A 45 2.68 5.48 11.40
N THR A 46 2.77 5.26 10.09
CA THR A 46 1.92 5.94 9.09
C THR A 46 0.71 5.07 8.85
N VAL A 47 -0.49 5.66 8.91
CA VAL A 47 -1.75 4.94 8.77
C VAL A 47 -2.30 5.12 7.36
N LEU A 48 -2.67 4.01 6.71
CA LEU A 48 -3.34 4.00 5.42
C LEU A 48 -4.81 3.60 5.60
N LYS A 49 -5.73 4.49 5.25
CA LYS A 49 -7.18 4.30 5.29
C LYS A 49 -7.74 4.20 3.88
N LEU A 50 -8.73 3.35 3.73
CA LEU A 50 -9.42 3.12 2.47
C LEU A 50 -10.83 2.61 2.76
N THR A 51 -11.78 2.98 1.90
CA THR A 51 -13.12 2.36 1.92
C THR A 51 -13.02 0.89 1.56
N GLU A 52 -14.01 0.08 1.97
CA GLU A 52 -14.03 -1.34 1.60
C GLU A 52 -14.02 -1.56 0.08
N GLU A 53 -14.72 -0.71 -0.66
CA GLU A 53 -14.72 -0.74 -2.12
C GLU A 53 -13.31 -0.55 -2.69
N ASN A 54 -12.59 0.48 -2.23
CA ASN A 54 -11.21 0.73 -2.63
C ASN A 54 -10.28 -0.40 -2.20
N ALA A 55 -10.53 -1.04 -1.05
CA ALA A 55 -9.76 -2.18 -0.57
C ALA A 55 -9.92 -3.39 -1.50
N ARG A 56 -11.14 -3.67 -1.98
CA ARG A 56 -11.40 -4.74 -2.94
C ARG A 56 -10.69 -4.49 -4.28
N VAL A 57 -10.74 -3.25 -4.79
CA VAL A 57 -10.03 -2.85 -6.02
C VAL A 57 -8.52 -3.02 -5.86
N LEU A 58 -7.95 -2.51 -4.76
CA LEU A 58 -6.53 -2.64 -4.45
C LEU A 58 -6.10 -4.12 -4.40
N PHE A 59 -6.88 -4.95 -3.70
CA PHE A 59 -6.59 -6.38 -3.58
C PHE A 59 -6.56 -7.10 -4.93
N LEU A 60 -7.52 -6.80 -5.81
CA LEU A 60 -7.57 -7.36 -7.15
C LEU A 60 -6.33 -6.97 -7.98
N LEU A 61 -5.97 -5.69 -7.95
CA LEU A 61 -4.80 -5.18 -8.66
C LEU A 61 -3.50 -5.78 -8.10
N LEU A 62 -3.37 -5.92 -6.78
CA LEU A 62 -2.22 -6.57 -6.16
C LEU A 62 -2.08 -8.03 -6.58
N LYS A 63 -3.18 -8.80 -6.56
CA LYS A 63 -3.18 -10.19 -7.05
C LYS A 63 -2.67 -10.28 -8.49
N GLN A 64 -3.10 -9.36 -9.36
CA GLN A 64 -2.63 -9.32 -10.74
C GLN A 64 -1.12 -9.07 -10.82
N GLN A 65 -0.61 -8.07 -10.09
CA GLN A 65 0.84 -7.76 -10.10
C GLN A 65 1.68 -8.95 -9.60
N LEU A 66 1.25 -9.61 -8.52
CA LEU A 66 1.95 -10.76 -7.96
C LEU A 66 1.92 -11.96 -8.92
N ALA A 67 0.77 -12.24 -9.55
CA ALA A 67 0.68 -13.30 -10.54
C ALA A 67 1.62 -13.07 -11.74
N ASP A 68 1.77 -11.81 -12.18
CA ASP A 68 2.69 -11.46 -13.26
C ASP A 68 4.16 -11.54 -12.84
N PHE A 69 4.47 -11.30 -11.57
CA PHE A 69 5.80 -11.57 -11.00
C PHE A 69 6.11 -13.07 -10.99
N ASP A 70 5.18 -13.90 -10.53
CA ASP A 70 5.39 -15.35 -10.44
C ASP A 70 5.53 -16.02 -11.81
N LYS A 71 4.83 -15.53 -12.84
CA LYS A 71 5.03 -15.99 -14.24
C LYS A 71 6.45 -15.79 -14.75
N LYS A 72 7.18 -14.78 -14.25
CA LYS A 72 8.55 -14.45 -14.70
C LYS A 72 9.61 -15.32 -14.03
N LYS A 73 9.29 -16.01 -12.95
CA LYS A 73 10.21 -17.00 -12.38
C LYS A 73 10.32 -18.17 -13.37
N PRO A 74 11.53 -18.66 -13.69
CA PRO A 74 11.66 -19.86 -14.50
C PRO A 74 10.90 -20.97 -13.80
N LYS A 75 9.83 -21.48 -14.43
CA LYS A 75 9.16 -22.69 -13.96
C LYS A 75 10.23 -23.77 -13.97
N SER A 76 10.69 -24.15 -12.79
CA SER A 76 11.61 -25.26 -12.62
C SER A 76 10.94 -26.49 -13.23
N ARG A 77 11.44 -26.89 -14.41
CA ARG A 77 11.07 -28.13 -15.08
C ARG A 77 12.04 -29.18 -14.54
N PHE A 78 11.65 -29.83 -13.45
CA PHE A 78 12.16 -31.15 -13.08
C PHE A 78 11.14 -32.18 -13.54
#